data_AF-A0AA40SZQ3-F1
#
_entry.id   AF-A0AA40SZQ3-F1
#
_cell.length_a   1.000
_cell.length_b   1.000
_cell.length_c   1.000
_cell.angle_alpha   90.00
_cell.angle_beta   90.00
_cell.angle_gamma   90.00
#
_symmetry.space_group_name_H-M   'P 1'
#
loop_
_entity.id
_entity.type
_entity.pdbx_description
1 polymer ?
#
loop_
_entity_poly.entity_id
_entity_poly.type
_entity_poly.pdbx_seq_one_letter_code
_entity_poly.pdbx_strand_id
1 'polypeptide(L)'
;MSNALAIGAVTAVIKNLLENGLVRQGIAASLGDAPTVTVVLPNLDGTNGTTPAKDRLNLFLYQTTFNSGWRNLGLPTRNSSGERVANPPLALDLHYLLTAYSQEAFHAEIMLGYAMQLFHETPVLTRDVIRTALQSLASSEKPALKSLSVVDLAEQVEQIKISPQPMSTEEMSKLWSAIQTQYRPTAAYHVSVVLIESQRSLKSALPVRERRLHVLLLRQLVITEVQPQIVAPGNLLTLRGQNLMAERVQVQFGSVTVEPMKVGDREIQVNVPTGLQAGISTVQVLHLLDLGAPSGLHRGFESNVLPFVVRPRILRVEAPGAIIAGRVDIRVTVEPVIGKGQRVTLLLNEQNSDTTIAYTATVDKSNEDTNVITIPVAGVKAGRYLVRIQIDGAESLPEVDENNLYSGEPTVAIACAQNCLRVTQDDIQLTTTLDGNLLIVEGIVTVKDQTGVLLPDVKVAIAWTLPDGSTRPDTGNTAADGTATFRIIGIPGTYTLTVTNLTKPGFCFDPPEDTTQIPPRRTLPSNSVTQPP
;
A
#
# COMPACT_ATOMS: atom_id res chain seq x y z
N MET A 1 -30.06 -20.33 40.00
CA MET A 1 -29.32 -19.06 39.80
C MET A 1 -30.27 -17.91 40.08
N SER A 2 -29.90 -16.98 40.97
CA SER A 2 -30.81 -15.90 41.36
C SER A 2 -31.05 -14.92 40.20
N ASN A 3 -32.30 -14.48 40.05
CA ASN A 3 -32.74 -13.56 39.01
C ASN A 3 -32.88 -12.13 39.57
N ALA A 4 -33.46 -11.20 38.80
CA ALA A 4 -33.64 -9.80 39.20
C ALA A 4 -34.44 -9.60 40.51
N LEU A 5 -35.22 -10.60 40.95
CA LEU A 5 -35.99 -10.55 42.19
C LEU A 5 -35.15 -10.87 43.44
N ALA A 6 -33.85 -11.19 43.29
CA ALA A 6 -32.97 -11.59 44.38
C ALA A 6 -32.92 -10.55 45.52
N ILE A 7 -32.86 -9.25 45.22
CA ILE A 7 -32.80 -8.20 46.24
C ILE A 7 -34.08 -8.20 47.11
N GLY A 8 -35.24 -8.33 46.47
CA GLY A 8 -36.52 -8.42 47.17
C GLY A 8 -36.63 -9.71 47.99
N ALA A 9 -36.15 -10.82 47.43
CA ALA A 9 -36.14 -12.12 48.11
C ALA A 9 -35.25 -12.09 49.36
N VAL A 10 -34.04 -11.52 49.29
CA VAL A 10 -33.15 -11.33 50.46
C VAL A 10 -33.85 -10.50 51.54
N THR A 11 -34.46 -9.37 51.15
CA THR A 11 -35.20 -8.52 52.09
C THR A 11 -36.35 -9.29 52.77
N ALA A 12 -37.08 -10.11 52.01
CA ALA A 12 -38.17 -10.92 52.56
C ALA A 12 -37.68 -12.05 53.48
N VAL A 13 -36.52 -12.67 53.17
CA VAL A 13 -35.88 -13.67 54.03
C VAL A 13 -35.44 -13.04 55.35
N ILE A 14 -34.79 -11.87 55.31
CA ILE A 14 -34.35 -11.17 56.54
C ILE A 14 -35.58 -10.72 57.36
N LYS A 15 -36.63 -10.22 56.71
CA LYS A 15 -37.90 -9.89 57.38
C LYS A 15 -38.49 -11.13 58.08
N ASN A 16 -38.57 -12.26 57.39
CA ASN A 16 -39.08 -13.51 57.96
C ASN A 16 -38.21 -14.03 59.12
N LEU A 17 -36.89 -13.88 59.00
CA LEU A 17 -35.94 -14.19 60.07
C LEU A 17 -36.22 -13.34 61.31
N LEU A 18 -36.39 -12.02 61.15
CA LEU A 18 -36.73 -11.10 62.24
C LEU A 18 -38.08 -11.47 62.86
N GLU A 19 -39.13 -11.65 62.06
CA GLU A 19 -40.48 -11.99 62.56
C GLU A 19 -40.47 -13.29 63.38
N ASN A 20 -39.87 -14.34 62.85
CA ASN A 20 -39.81 -15.64 63.53
C ASN A 20 -38.85 -15.64 64.72
N GLY A 21 -37.71 -14.95 64.61
CA GLY A 21 -36.71 -14.88 65.67
C GLY A 21 -37.21 -14.12 66.89
N LEU A 22 -37.86 -12.97 66.69
CA LEU A 22 -38.46 -12.17 67.75
C LEU A 22 -39.57 -12.93 68.50
N VAL A 23 -40.41 -13.69 67.77
CA VAL A 23 -41.42 -14.55 68.38
C VAL A 23 -40.78 -15.68 69.19
N ARG A 24 -39.75 -16.35 68.66
CA ARG A 24 -39.04 -17.45 69.35
C ARG A 24 -38.31 -17.00 70.62
N GLN A 25 -37.75 -15.80 70.60
CA GLN A 25 -37.08 -15.20 71.76
C GLN A 25 -38.07 -14.67 72.82
N GLY A 26 -39.39 -14.71 72.54
CA GLY A 26 -40.42 -14.39 73.52
C GLY A 26 -40.55 -12.90 73.82
N ILE A 27 -40.18 -12.02 72.89
CA ILE A 27 -40.16 -10.57 73.11
C ILE A 27 -41.54 -10.00 73.51
N ALA A 28 -42.63 -10.66 73.10
CA ALA A 28 -43.99 -10.28 73.48
C ALA A 28 -44.21 -10.29 75.00
N ALA A 29 -43.45 -11.10 75.76
CA ALA A 29 -43.51 -11.07 77.23
C ALA A 29 -42.92 -9.78 77.82
N SER A 30 -42.00 -9.12 77.10
CA SER A 30 -41.39 -7.86 77.53
C SER A 30 -42.16 -6.63 77.03
N LEU A 31 -42.76 -6.70 75.84
CA LEU A 31 -43.46 -5.59 75.17
C LEU A 31 -44.99 -5.63 75.33
N GLY A 32 -45.57 -6.73 75.81
CA GLY A 32 -47.02 -6.94 75.90
C GLY A 32 -47.69 -7.45 74.61
N ASP A 33 -47.12 -7.18 73.43
CA ASP A 33 -47.54 -7.72 72.13
C ASP A 33 -46.31 -8.01 71.26
N ALA A 34 -46.48 -8.79 70.19
CA ALA A 34 -45.41 -9.03 69.22
C ALA A 34 -45.20 -7.79 68.33
N PRO A 35 -43.96 -7.29 68.20
CA PRO A 35 -43.69 -6.12 67.37
C PRO A 35 -43.88 -6.44 65.89
N THR A 36 -44.35 -5.45 65.13
CA THR A 36 -44.56 -5.61 63.69
C THR A 36 -43.26 -5.32 62.92
N VAL A 37 -42.83 -6.25 62.06
CA VAL A 37 -41.65 -6.03 61.21
C VAL A 37 -42.09 -5.45 59.86
N THR A 38 -41.54 -4.28 59.50
CA THR A 38 -41.86 -3.58 58.25
C THR A 38 -40.62 -3.43 57.36
N VAL A 39 -40.85 -3.26 56.05
CA VAL A 39 -39.80 -3.04 55.03
C VAL A 39 -40.14 -1.84 54.16
N VAL A 40 -40.62 -0.77 54.80
CA VAL A 40 -41.13 0.44 54.14
C VAL A 40 -40.18 1.61 54.37
N LEU A 41 -40.43 2.73 53.68
CA LEU A 41 -39.72 3.97 53.95
C LEU A 41 -39.85 4.35 55.42
N PRO A 42 -38.78 4.84 56.08
CA PRO A 42 -38.81 5.15 57.51
C PRO A 42 -39.82 6.23 57.93
N ASN A 43 -40.33 7.03 56.97
CA ASN A 43 -41.33 8.08 57.18
C ASN A 43 -42.78 7.59 57.05
N LEU A 44 -43.01 6.41 56.47
CA LEU A 44 -44.35 5.86 56.34
C LEU A 44 -44.70 5.17 57.66
N ASP A 45 -45.74 5.65 58.30
CA ASP A 45 -46.43 4.89 59.32
C ASP A 45 -47.08 3.70 58.60
N GLY A 46 -46.42 2.54 58.67
CA GLY A 46 -46.81 1.30 57.95
C GLY A 46 -48.18 0.73 58.35
N THR A 47 -49.04 1.57 58.93
CA THR A 47 -50.41 1.34 59.36
C THR A 47 -51.36 1.98 58.36
N ASN A 48 -52.25 1.19 57.77
CA ASN A 48 -53.45 1.73 57.13
C ASN A 48 -54.27 2.42 58.24
N GLY A 49 -54.18 3.76 58.32
CA GLY A 49 -54.49 4.55 59.50
C GLY A 49 -55.79 4.18 60.22
N THR A 50 -55.69 3.94 61.54
CA THR A 50 -56.73 4.15 62.59
C THR A 50 -56.34 3.59 63.97
N THR A 51 -55.19 2.93 64.14
CA THR A 51 -54.74 2.39 65.46
C THR A 51 -53.45 3.10 65.92
N PRO A 52 -53.28 3.39 67.24
CA PRO A 52 -52.06 4.01 67.75
C PRO A 52 -50.82 3.22 67.37
N ALA A 53 -49.69 3.91 67.24
CA ALA A 53 -48.44 3.38 66.70
C ALA A 53 -47.96 2.16 67.50
N LYS A 54 -48.23 0.96 66.96
CA LYS A 54 -47.69 -0.29 67.50
C LYS A 54 -46.18 -0.28 67.44
N ASP A 55 -45.57 -0.95 68.42
CA ASP A 55 -44.16 -1.31 68.41
C ASP A 55 -43.78 -1.94 67.07
N ARG A 56 -42.86 -1.30 66.36
CA ARG A 56 -42.44 -1.74 65.03
C ARG A 56 -40.92 -1.71 64.87
N LEU A 57 -40.44 -2.69 64.11
CA LEU A 57 -39.06 -2.78 63.69
C LEU A 57 -39.00 -2.66 62.17
N ASN A 58 -38.39 -1.60 61.66
CA ASN A 58 -38.32 -1.35 60.22
C ASN A 58 -36.94 -1.75 59.67
N LEU A 59 -36.94 -2.56 58.62
CA LEU A 59 -35.75 -2.93 57.85
C LEU A 59 -35.77 -2.18 56.51
N PHE A 60 -34.94 -1.16 56.38
CA PHE A 60 -34.91 -0.27 55.22
C PHE A 60 -33.63 -0.45 54.41
N LEU A 61 -33.76 -0.85 53.13
CA LEU A 61 -32.63 -0.90 52.18
C LEU A 61 -32.31 0.51 51.69
N TYR A 62 -31.23 1.11 52.19
CA TYR A 62 -30.88 2.50 51.86
C TYR A 62 -29.84 2.63 50.75
N GLN A 63 -29.02 1.60 50.54
CA GLN A 63 -27.96 1.62 49.53
C GLN A 63 -27.69 0.21 48.98
N THR A 64 -27.33 0.16 47.70
CA THR A 64 -26.77 -1.04 47.06
C THR A 64 -25.42 -0.67 46.46
N THR A 65 -24.40 -1.50 46.70
CA THR A 65 -23.06 -1.31 46.16
C THR A 65 -22.59 -2.55 45.41
N PHE A 66 -21.60 -2.40 44.54
CA PHE A 66 -21.02 -3.55 43.86
C PHE A 66 -20.02 -4.24 44.77
N ASN A 67 -20.10 -5.57 44.86
CA ASN A 67 -19.10 -6.35 45.56
C ASN A 67 -17.78 -6.36 44.76
N SER A 68 -16.72 -5.80 45.33
CA SER A 68 -15.43 -5.60 44.64
C SER A 68 -14.71 -6.92 44.32
N GLY A 69 -14.87 -7.95 45.14
CA GLY A 69 -14.28 -9.27 44.92
C GLY A 69 -14.88 -9.96 43.70
N TRP A 70 -16.22 -10.05 43.65
CA TRP A 70 -16.92 -10.74 42.58
C TRP A 70 -16.98 -9.96 41.26
N ARG A 71 -17.03 -8.62 41.31
CA ARG A 71 -17.08 -7.77 40.11
C ARG A 71 -15.87 -7.97 39.19
N ASN A 72 -14.71 -8.31 39.76
CA ASN A 72 -13.44 -8.41 39.02
C ASN A 72 -13.06 -9.85 38.63
N LEU A 73 -13.89 -10.84 38.97
CA LEU A 73 -13.62 -12.24 38.66
C LEU A 73 -13.84 -12.58 37.18
N GLY A 74 -14.74 -11.86 36.51
CA GLY A 74 -15.13 -12.13 35.13
C GLY A 74 -14.12 -11.65 34.09
N LEU A 75 -13.85 -12.50 33.09
CA LEU A 75 -13.20 -12.12 31.83
C LEU A 75 -14.13 -11.24 30.98
N PRO A 76 -13.61 -10.57 29.92
CA PRO A 76 -14.44 -9.83 28.98
C PRO A 76 -15.64 -10.65 28.48
N THR A 77 -16.83 -10.06 28.58
CA THR A 77 -18.10 -10.75 28.34
C THR A 77 -18.54 -10.75 26.87
N ARG A 78 -17.81 -10.01 26.03
CA ARG A 78 -18.05 -9.90 24.58
C ARG A 78 -16.78 -10.11 23.78
N ASN A 79 -16.94 -10.71 22.60
CA ASN A 79 -15.86 -10.83 21.62
C ASN A 79 -15.70 -9.54 20.79
N SER A 80 -14.73 -9.53 19.87
CA SER A 80 -14.47 -8.40 18.95
C SER A 80 -15.66 -8.04 18.04
N SER A 81 -16.54 -9.00 17.76
CA SER A 81 -17.78 -8.81 16.99
C SER A 81 -18.96 -8.34 17.85
N GLY A 82 -18.76 -8.11 19.16
CA GLY A 82 -19.80 -7.69 20.09
C GLY A 82 -20.73 -8.81 20.55
N GLU A 83 -20.49 -10.07 20.19
CA GLU A 83 -21.29 -11.22 20.62
C GLU A 83 -20.97 -11.61 22.07
N ARG A 84 -21.97 -12.13 22.79
CA ARG A 84 -21.86 -12.50 24.21
C ARG A 84 -21.14 -13.85 24.37
N VAL A 85 -20.04 -13.87 25.10
CA VAL A 85 -19.23 -15.07 25.36
C VAL A 85 -19.33 -15.56 26.82
N ALA A 86 -19.74 -14.69 27.76
CA ALA A 86 -19.91 -15.05 29.17
C ALA A 86 -21.04 -14.24 29.84
N ASN A 87 -21.57 -14.77 30.94
CA ASN A 87 -22.58 -14.13 31.80
C ASN A 87 -22.07 -14.02 33.25
N PRO A 88 -21.11 -13.13 33.55
CA PRO A 88 -20.71 -12.94 34.94
C PRO A 88 -21.90 -12.43 35.76
N PRO A 89 -22.06 -12.89 37.00
CA PRO A 89 -23.13 -12.44 37.87
C PRO A 89 -22.94 -10.97 38.24
N LEU A 90 -24.05 -10.23 38.32
CA LEU A 90 -24.12 -8.94 38.96
C LEU A 90 -24.05 -9.17 40.47
N ALA A 91 -22.87 -8.92 41.04
CA ALA A 91 -22.60 -9.10 42.45
C ALA A 91 -22.84 -7.80 43.23
N LEU A 92 -23.75 -7.87 44.20
CA LEU A 92 -24.20 -6.74 44.97
C LEU A 92 -24.04 -7.00 46.46
N ASP A 93 -23.70 -5.92 47.15
CA ASP A 93 -23.74 -5.78 48.58
C ASP A 93 -24.93 -4.86 48.94
N LEU A 94 -25.76 -5.32 49.88
CA LEU A 94 -26.99 -4.62 50.27
C LEU A 94 -26.82 -4.00 51.65
N HIS A 95 -27.14 -2.72 51.80
CA HIS A 95 -26.98 -1.98 53.04
C HIS A 95 -28.34 -1.64 53.64
N TYR A 96 -28.60 -2.15 54.84
CA TYR A 96 -29.87 -2.01 55.54
C TYR A 96 -29.72 -1.14 56.79
N LEU A 97 -30.74 -0.32 57.05
CA LEU A 97 -30.99 0.28 58.37
C LEU A 97 -32.05 -0.53 59.09
N LEU A 98 -31.75 -0.92 60.31
CA LEU A 98 -32.68 -1.53 61.23
C LEU A 98 -33.08 -0.49 62.27
N THR A 99 -34.31 0.00 62.20
CA THR A 99 -34.81 1.09 63.05
C THR A 99 -35.97 0.63 63.90
N ALA A 100 -35.91 0.87 65.21
CA ALA A 100 -37.00 0.60 66.13
C ALA A 100 -37.89 1.85 66.31
N TYR A 101 -39.21 1.66 66.29
CA TYR A 101 -40.18 2.69 66.62
C TYR A 101 -41.08 2.20 67.73
N SER A 102 -41.18 3.02 68.76
CA SER A 102 -42.13 2.86 69.85
C SER A 102 -42.53 4.24 70.36
N GLN A 103 -43.68 4.32 71.02
CA GLN A 103 -44.08 5.45 71.84
C GLN A 103 -43.86 5.18 73.34
N GLU A 104 -43.59 3.93 73.72
CA GLU A 104 -43.35 3.52 75.09
C GLU A 104 -41.86 3.59 75.44
N ALA A 105 -41.57 3.90 76.70
CA ALA A 105 -40.19 4.00 77.18
C ALA A 105 -39.51 2.62 77.13
N PHE A 106 -38.24 2.58 76.73
CA PHE A 106 -37.39 1.37 76.65
C PHE A 106 -37.78 0.34 75.57
N HIS A 107 -38.99 0.37 75.04
CA HIS A 107 -39.45 -0.61 74.05
C HIS A 107 -38.60 -0.56 72.77
N ALA A 108 -38.20 0.64 72.33
CA ALA A 108 -37.35 0.79 71.15
C ALA A 108 -35.95 0.18 71.35
N GLU A 109 -35.34 0.42 72.52
CA GLU A 109 -34.04 -0.14 72.89
C GLU A 109 -34.10 -1.66 73.05
N ILE A 110 -35.16 -2.18 73.68
CA ILE A 110 -35.40 -3.62 73.86
C ILE A 110 -35.52 -4.30 72.49
N MET A 111 -36.38 -3.79 71.61
CA MET A 111 -36.56 -4.33 70.26
C MET A 111 -35.27 -4.33 69.46
N LEU A 112 -34.53 -3.22 69.50
CA LEU A 112 -33.26 -3.10 68.78
C LEU A 112 -32.24 -4.11 69.34
N GLY A 113 -32.15 -4.25 70.67
CA GLY A 113 -31.27 -5.21 71.33
C GLY A 113 -31.52 -6.65 70.90
N TYR A 114 -32.77 -7.11 70.96
CA TYR A 114 -33.15 -8.46 70.51
C TYR A 114 -32.84 -8.69 69.03
N ALA A 115 -33.16 -7.72 68.17
CA ALA A 115 -32.91 -7.86 66.75
C ALA A 115 -31.41 -7.87 66.41
N MET A 116 -30.60 -7.07 67.11
CA MET A 116 -29.15 -7.11 66.98
C MET A 116 -28.55 -8.43 67.48
N GLN A 117 -29.06 -8.97 68.59
CA GLN A 117 -28.68 -10.28 69.09
C GLN A 117 -29.00 -11.38 68.06
N LEU A 118 -30.20 -11.36 67.47
CA LEU A 118 -30.60 -12.31 66.45
C LEU A 118 -29.65 -12.30 65.24
N PHE A 119 -29.31 -11.12 64.71
CA PHE A 119 -28.34 -11.03 63.61
C PHE A 119 -26.92 -11.46 64.00
N HIS A 120 -26.53 -11.29 65.26
CA HIS A 120 -25.25 -11.77 65.78
C HIS A 120 -25.21 -13.30 65.90
N GLU A 121 -26.32 -13.92 66.29
CA GLU A 121 -26.45 -15.38 66.41
C GLU A 121 -26.64 -16.07 65.05
N THR A 122 -27.25 -15.39 64.07
CA THR A 122 -27.44 -15.89 62.70
C THR A 122 -26.75 -15.01 61.64
N PRO A 123 -25.41 -14.90 61.67
CA PRO A 123 -24.67 -14.04 60.74
C PRO A 123 -24.61 -14.61 59.32
N VAL A 124 -24.95 -15.88 59.12
CA VAL A 124 -24.97 -16.54 57.81
C VAL A 124 -26.35 -17.14 57.56
N LEU A 125 -27.00 -16.70 56.48
CA LEU A 125 -28.28 -17.24 56.04
C LEU A 125 -28.03 -18.59 55.35
N THR A 126 -28.32 -19.68 56.05
CA THR A 126 -28.20 -21.02 55.50
C THR A 126 -29.26 -21.27 54.43
N ARG A 127 -28.99 -22.22 53.53
CA ARG A 127 -29.90 -22.57 52.43
C ARG A 127 -31.27 -23.02 52.93
N ASP A 128 -31.32 -23.71 54.06
CA ASP A 128 -32.58 -24.19 54.64
C ASP A 128 -33.43 -23.05 55.21
N VAL A 129 -32.80 -22.05 55.84
CA VAL A 129 -33.49 -20.83 56.30
C VAL A 129 -34.08 -20.08 55.11
N ILE A 130 -33.31 -19.92 54.03
CA ILE A 130 -33.77 -19.26 52.80
C ILE A 130 -34.95 -20.03 52.19
N ARG A 131 -34.85 -21.36 52.03
CA ARG A 131 -35.93 -22.18 51.46
C ARG A 131 -37.20 -22.12 52.31
N THR A 132 -37.08 -22.21 53.62
CA THR A 132 -38.23 -22.14 54.54
C THR A 132 -38.91 -20.78 54.45
N ALA A 133 -38.14 -19.69 54.44
CA ALA A 133 -38.67 -18.35 54.29
C ALA A 133 -39.37 -18.18 52.93
N LEU A 134 -38.75 -18.60 51.82
CA LEU A 134 -39.34 -18.51 50.48
C LEU A 134 -40.62 -19.36 50.33
N GLN A 135 -40.66 -20.55 50.92
CA GLN A 135 -41.86 -21.40 50.96
C GLN A 135 -43.01 -20.71 51.70
N SER A 136 -42.73 -20.05 52.83
CA SER A 136 -43.76 -19.29 53.57
C SER A 136 -44.36 -18.13 52.73
N LEU A 137 -43.58 -17.56 51.81
CA LEU A 137 -44.03 -16.51 50.89
C LEU A 137 -44.88 -17.05 49.73
N ALA A 138 -44.70 -18.32 49.34
CA ALA A 138 -45.46 -18.96 48.26
C ALA A 138 -46.97 -19.04 48.58
N SER A 139 -47.32 -19.13 49.87
CA SER A 139 -48.70 -19.14 50.36
C SER A 139 -49.33 -17.74 50.47
N SER A 140 -48.59 -16.66 50.17
CA SER A 140 -49.13 -15.30 50.26
C SER A 140 -50.04 -14.95 49.08
N GLU A 141 -51.19 -14.32 49.38
CA GLU A 141 -52.12 -13.80 48.35
C GLU A 141 -51.57 -12.58 47.60
N LYS A 142 -50.54 -11.91 48.14
CA LYS A 142 -49.95 -10.71 47.53
C LYS A 142 -49.08 -11.11 46.32
N PRO A 143 -49.36 -10.64 45.09
CA PRO A 143 -48.64 -11.04 43.88
C PRO A 143 -47.12 -10.81 43.95
N ALA A 144 -46.71 -9.70 44.58
CA ALA A 144 -45.31 -9.36 44.76
C ALA A 144 -44.57 -10.34 45.69
N LEU A 145 -45.21 -10.85 46.74
CA LEU A 145 -44.57 -11.83 47.64
C LEU A 145 -44.51 -13.21 46.99
N LYS A 146 -45.56 -13.57 46.22
CA LYS A 146 -45.61 -14.81 45.48
C LYS A 146 -44.51 -14.91 44.42
N SER A 147 -44.20 -13.81 43.71
CA SER A 147 -43.11 -13.81 42.72
C SER A 147 -41.72 -14.00 43.34
N LEU A 148 -41.50 -13.52 44.58
CA LEU A 148 -40.25 -13.73 45.31
C LEU A 148 -40.01 -15.19 45.69
N SER A 149 -41.06 -16.00 45.85
CA SER A 149 -40.94 -17.43 46.21
C SER A 149 -40.29 -18.30 45.12
N VAL A 150 -40.27 -17.82 43.88
CA VAL A 150 -39.74 -18.53 42.70
C VAL A 150 -38.23 -18.26 42.48
N VAL A 151 -37.59 -17.51 43.38
CA VAL A 151 -36.18 -17.15 43.24
C VAL A 151 -35.29 -18.28 43.78
N ASP A 152 -34.38 -18.77 42.95
CA ASP A 152 -33.36 -19.77 43.33
C ASP A 152 -32.22 -19.19 44.19
N LEU A 153 -32.56 -18.38 45.20
CA LEU A 153 -31.59 -17.70 46.06
C LEU A 153 -30.77 -18.70 46.89
N ALA A 154 -31.39 -19.82 47.29
CA ALA A 154 -30.72 -20.89 48.03
C ALA A 154 -29.68 -21.65 47.20
N GLU A 155 -29.81 -21.65 45.87
CA GLU A 155 -28.89 -22.34 44.95
C GLU A 155 -27.70 -21.46 44.53
N GLN A 156 -27.62 -20.24 45.06
CA GLN A 156 -26.46 -19.39 44.87
C GLN A 156 -25.19 -20.06 45.41
N VAL A 157 -24.07 -19.83 44.71
CA VAL A 157 -22.74 -20.38 45.07
C VAL A 157 -22.29 -19.86 46.43
N GLU A 158 -22.29 -18.54 46.62
CA GLU A 158 -21.96 -17.90 47.89
C GLU A 158 -23.18 -17.84 48.82
N GLN A 159 -22.95 -18.09 50.11
CA GLN A 159 -23.96 -17.87 51.14
C GLN A 159 -24.09 -16.39 51.48
N ILE A 160 -25.30 -15.96 51.82
CA ILE A 160 -25.58 -14.58 52.21
C ILE A 160 -25.20 -14.41 53.68
N LYS A 161 -24.36 -13.42 53.95
CA LYS A 161 -23.84 -13.07 55.27
C LYS A 161 -24.40 -11.72 55.68
N ILE A 162 -24.80 -11.60 56.94
CA ILE A 162 -25.24 -10.37 57.58
C ILE A 162 -24.10 -9.95 58.51
N SER A 163 -23.65 -8.70 58.40
CA SER A 163 -22.57 -8.17 59.24
C SER A 163 -22.93 -6.76 59.70
N PRO A 164 -22.61 -6.39 60.96
CA PRO A 164 -22.84 -5.04 61.43
C PRO A 164 -21.98 -4.06 60.63
N GLN A 165 -22.56 -2.95 60.23
CA GLN A 165 -21.86 -1.87 59.54
C GLN A 165 -21.75 -0.68 60.49
N PRO A 166 -20.57 -0.40 61.05
CA PRO A 166 -20.38 0.79 61.87
C PRO A 166 -20.55 2.02 60.98
N MET A 167 -21.34 2.98 61.45
CA MET A 167 -21.51 4.28 60.82
C MET A 167 -21.10 5.36 61.81
N SER A 168 -20.44 6.41 61.31
CA SER A 168 -20.13 7.58 62.12
C SER A 168 -21.40 8.36 62.46
N THR A 169 -21.33 9.17 63.51
CA THR A 169 -22.43 10.06 63.91
C THR A 169 -22.80 11.06 62.81
N GLU A 170 -21.82 11.53 62.05
CA GLU A 170 -22.02 12.46 60.93
C GLU A 170 -22.75 11.78 59.76
N GLU A 171 -22.33 10.58 59.35
CA GLU A 171 -22.98 9.82 58.28
C GLU A 171 -24.43 9.47 58.65
N MET A 172 -24.63 9.03 59.89
CA MET A 172 -25.95 8.73 60.41
C MET A 172 -26.84 9.99 60.42
N SER A 173 -26.32 11.13 60.91
CA SER A 173 -27.03 12.41 60.90
C SER A 173 -27.42 12.88 59.50
N LYS A 174 -26.52 12.75 58.52
CA LYS A 174 -26.80 13.07 57.10
C LYS A 174 -27.88 12.17 56.52
N LEU A 175 -27.82 10.87 56.79
CA LEU A 175 -28.80 9.90 56.30
C LEU A 175 -30.20 10.21 56.84
N TRP A 176 -30.33 10.47 58.14
CA TRP A 176 -31.60 10.81 58.77
C TRP A 176 -32.15 12.18 58.34
N SER A 177 -31.26 13.15 58.11
CA SER A 177 -31.64 14.44 57.53
C SER A 177 -32.22 14.28 56.12
N ALA A 178 -31.63 13.41 55.30
CA ALA A 178 -32.11 13.12 53.94
C ALA A 178 -33.46 12.38 53.94
N ILE A 179 -33.71 11.53 54.93
CA ILE A 179 -35.00 10.81 55.10
C ILE A 179 -36.11 11.77 55.59
N GLN A 180 -35.78 12.98 56.06
CA GLN A 180 -36.71 14.00 56.57
C GLN A 180 -37.59 13.50 57.72
N THR A 181 -37.01 12.69 58.62
CA THR A 181 -37.71 12.15 59.80
C THR A 181 -36.89 12.35 61.06
N GLN A 182 -37.56 12.26 62.21
CA GLN A 182 -36.88 12.31 63.50
C GLN A 182 -35.95 11.12 63.65
N TYR A 183 -34.74 11.38 64.13
CA TYR A 183 -33.76 10.35 64.44
C TYR A 183 -34.32 9.35 65.46
N ARG A 184 -34.14 8.06 65.20
CA ARG A 184 -34.59 6.95 66.06
C ARG A 184 -33.49 5.93 66.30
N PRO A 185 -33.57 5.13 67.38
CA PRO A 185 -32.62 4.05 67.62
C PRO A 185 -32.47 3.15 66.39
N THR A 186 -31.26 3.12 65.83
CA THR A 186 -30.97 2.49 64.54
C THR A 186 -29.63 1.79 64.57
N ALA A 187 -29.57 0.60 63.96
CA ALA A 187 -28.35 -0.13 63.69
C ALA A 187 -28.22 -0.38 62.18
N ALA A 188 -27.04 -0.18 61.61
CA ALA A 188 -26.79 -0.43 60.20
C ALA A 188 -26.17 -1.81 60.00
N TYR A 189 -26.60 -2.50 58.94
CA TYR A 189 -26.14 -3.83 58.56
C TYR A 189 -25.79 -3.89 57.09
N HIS A 190 -24.71 -4.59 56.79
CA HIS A 190 -24.25 -4.93 55.47
C HIS A 190 -24.54 -6.39 55.18
N VAL A 191 -25.10 -6.67 54.01
CA VAL A 191 -25.48 -8.01 53.58
C VAL A 191 -24.71 -8.35 52.30
N SER A 192 -23.85 -9.36 52.36
CA SER A 192 -22.96 -9.77 51.27
C SER A 192 -22.95 -11.30 51.08
N VAL A 193 -22.94 -11.86 49.89
CA VAL A 193 -23.06 -11.25 48.56
C VAL A 193 -24.35 -11.73 47.90
N VAL A 194 -25.01 -10.87 47.13
CA VAL A 194 -26.17 -11.23 46.31
C VAL A 194 -25.74 -11.26 44.86
N LEU A 195 -25.89 -12.42 44.21
CA LEU A 195 -25.48 -12.66 42.83
C LEU A 195 -26.70 -12.76 41.92
N ILE A 196 -26.81 -11.86 40.94
CA ILE A 196 -27.89 -11.88 39.93
C ILE A 196 -27.29 -12.26 38.58
N GLU A 197 -27.67 -13.41 38.03
CA GLU A 197 -27.11 -13.90 36.77
C GLU A 197 -28.11 -13.93 35.63
N SER A 198 -27.62 -13.67 34.40
CA SER A 198 -28.41 -13.78 33.18
C SER A 198 -28.36 -15.21 32.63
N GLN A 199 -29.52 -15.78 32.32
CA GLN A 199 -29.64 -17.09 31.65
C GLN A 199 -29.66 -16.98 30.11
N ARG A 200 -29.21 -15.87 29.53
CA ARG A 200 -29.17 -15.70 28.07
C ARG A 200 -28.12 -16.63 27.46
N SER A 201 -28.43 -17.16 26.27
CA SER A 201 -27.48 -17.97 25.52
C SER A 201 -26.16 -17.22 25.26
N LEU A 202 -25.07 -17.97 25.32
CA LEU A 202 -23.70 -17.52 25.14
C LEU A 202 -23.06 -18.28 23.98
N LYS A 203 -22.25 -17.58 23.19
CA LYS A 203 -21.52 -18.17 22.07
C LYS A 203 -20.24 -18.79 22.60
N SER A 204 -20.27 -20.10 22.81
CA SER A 204 -19.07 -20.85 23.18
C SER A 204 -18.12 -20.93 21.98
N ALA A 205 -16.83 -20.69 22.21
CA ALA A 205 -15.81 -20.93 21.20
C ALA A 205 -15.69 -22.45 20.96
N LEU A 206 -15.35 -22.82 19.74
CA LEU A 206 -15.03 -24.21 19.44
C LEU A 206 -13.75 -24.61 20.21
N PRO A 207 -13.68 -25.84 20.73
CA PRO A 207 -12.45 -26.34 21.34
C PRO A 207 -11.28 -26.26 20.35
N VAL A 208 -10.09 -25.93 20.85
CA VAL A 208 -8.88 -26.01 20.04
C VAL A 208 -8.62 -27.48 19.70
N ARG A 209 -8.80 -27.85 18.43
CA ARG A 209 -8.64 -29.23 17.95
C ARG A 209 -7.18 -29.68 17.98
N GLU A 210 -6.28 -28.86 17.44
CA GLU A 210 -4.85 -29.15 17.29
C GLU A 210 -4.05 -27.87 17.57
N ARG A 211 -2.90 -28.01 18.24
CA ARG A 211 -1.91 -26.94 18.35
C ARG A 211 -0.76 -27.27 17.40
N ARG A 212 -0.48 -26.38 16.44
CA ARG A 212 0.64 -26.54 15.51
C ARG A 212 1.69 -25.49 15.82
N LEU A 213 2.87 -25.94 16.21
CA LEU A 213 4.00 -25.10 16.56
C LEU A 213 5.14 -25.38 15.58
N HIS A 214 5.57 -24.35 14.87
CA HIS A 214 6.72 -24.41 13.98
C HIS A 214 7.88 -23.64 14.63
N VAL A 215 9.03 -24.28 14.75
CA VAL A 215 10.26 -23.66 15.26
C VAL A 215 11.26 -23.64 14.10
N LEU A 216 11.73 -22.45 13.76
CA LEU A 216 12.68 -22.24 12.67
C LEU A 216 13.89 -21.51 13.22
N LEU A 217 15.08 -21.91 12.77
CA LEU A 217 16.30 -21.18 13.07
C LEU A 217 16.34 -19.92 12.22
N LEU A 218 16.68 -18.79 12.83
CA LEU A 218 16.91 -17.54 12.11
C LEU A 218 18.10 -17.76 11.16
N ARG A 219 17.87 -17.68 9.84
CA ARG A 219 18.94 -17.71 8.84
C ARG A 219 19.13 -16.32 8.27
N GLN A 220 20.36 -15.85 8.24
CA GLN A 220 20.68 -14.59 7.57
C GLN A 220 20.81 -14.87 6.08
N LEU A 221 19.78 -14.51 5.33
CA LEU A 221 19.71 -14.62 3.89
C LEU A 221 20.38 -13.38 3.26
N VAL A 222 21.44 -13.57 2.48
CA VAL A 222 22.19 -12.44 1.89
C VAL A 222 22.56 -12.73 0.46
N ILE A 223 22.25 -11.80 -0.44
CA ILE A 223 22.78 -11.73 -1.80
C ILE A 223 24.02 -10.87 -1.77
N THR A 224 25.14 -11.40 -2.25
CA THR A 224 26.43 -10.71 -2.33
C THR A 224 26.69 -10.13 -3.72
N GLU A 225 26.17 -10.75 -4.78
CA GLU A 225 26.45 -10.35 -6.16
C GLU A 225 25.30 -10.74 -7.10
N VAL A 226 25.11 -9.92 -8.14
CA VAL A 226 24.18 -10.16 -9.25
C VAL A 226 24.97 -10.17 -10.56
N GLN A 227 24.89 -11.26 -11.32
CA GLN A 227 25.64 -11.43 -12.57
C GLN A 227 24.74 -11.94 -13.71
N PRO A 228 24.75 -11.30 -14.88
CA PRO A 228 25.41 -10.02 -15.20
C PRO A 228 24.68 -8.82 -14.56
N GLN A 229 25.41 -7.71 -14.36
CA GLN A 229 24.81 -6.47 -13.80
C GLN A 229 23.84 -5.78 -14.77
N ILE A 230 24.02 -5.98 -16.08
CA ILE A 230 23.15 -5.47 -17.14
C ILE A 230 22.63 -6.67 -17.93
N VAL A 231 21.30 -6.82 -18.03
CA VAL A 231 20.64 -8.01 -18.57
C VAL A 231 19.38 -7.64 -19.34
N ALA A 232 19.10 -8.35 -20.43
CA ALA A 232 17.85 -8.19 -21.18
C ALA A 232 16.71 -8.98 -20.51
N PRO A 233 15.44 -8.54 -20.65
CA PRO A 233 14.30 -9.35 -20.21
C PRO A 233 14.32 -10.75 -20.85
N GLY A 234 13.91 -11.77 -20.10
CA GLY A 234 13.92 -13.17 -20.53
C GLY A 234 15.26 -13.90 -20.38
N ASN A 235 16.37 -13.17 -20.24
CA ASN A 235 17.69 -13.79 -20.08
C ASN A 235 17.96 -14.22 -18.64
N LEU A 236 18.92 -15.12 -18.49
CA LEU A 236 19.35 -15.68 -17.21
C LEU A 236 20.07 -14.63 -16.35
N LEU A 237 19.64 -14.52 -15.10
CA LEU A 237 20.31 -13.79 -14.03
C LEU A 237 20.77 -14.76 -12.95
N THR A 238 22.04 -14.64 -12.56
CA THR A 238 22.65 -15.44 -11.50
C THR A 238 22.83 -14.58 -10.25
N LEU A 239 22.20 -15.00 -9.15
CA LEU A 239 22.32 -14.38 -7.84
C LEU A 239 23.27 -15.21 -7.00
N ARG A 240 24.35 -14.62 -6.49
CA ARG A 240 25.28 -15.29 -5.57
C ARG A 240 25.13 -14.74 -4.18
N GLY A 241 25.31 -15.60 -3.17
CA GLY A 241 25.06 -15.24 -1.79
C GLY A 241 25.30 -16.36 -0.79
N GLN A 242 24.62 -16.26 0.34
CA GLN A 242 24.66 -17.22 1.43
C GLN A 242 23.25 -17.58 1.91
N ASN A 243 23.07 -18.84 2.31
CA ASN A 243 21.80 -19.40 2.80
C ASN A 243 20.63 -19.22 1.82
N LEU A 244 20.90 -19.21 0.50
CA LEU A 244 19.89 -18.94 -0.52
C LEU A 244 18.89 -20.11 -0.69
N MET A 245 19.25 -21.32 -0.26
CA MET A 245 18.44 -22.53 -0.41
C MET A 245 17.41 -22.69 0.72
N ALA A 246 16.16 -22.92 0.33
CA ALA A 246 15.07 -23.34 1.20
C ALA A 246 14.11 -24.28 0.45
N GLU A 247 13.10 -24.80 1.14
CA GLU A 247 12.08 -25.68 0.56
C GLU A 247 11.26 -24.98 -0.53
N ARG A 248 10.91 -23.71 -0.31
CA ARG A 248 10.20 -22.85 -1.27
C ARG A 248 10.90 -21.51 -1.36
N VAL A 249 11.41 -21.19 -2.55
CA VAL A 249 12.12 -19.94 -2.82
C VAL A 249 11.43 -19.20 -3.96
N GLN A 250 11.27 -17.90 -3.79
CA GLN A 250 10.81 -16.99 -4.83
C GLN A 250 11.80 -15.84 -4.97
N VAL A 251 11.95 -15.32 -6.19
CA VAL A 251 12.76 -14.14 -6.45
C VAL A 251 11.83 -13.00 -6.84
N GLN A 252 11.91 -11.90 -6.09
CA GLN A 252 11.14 -10.69 -6.33
C GLN A 252 12.00 -9.70 -7.13
N PHE A 253 11.48 -9.30 -8.30
CA PHE A 253 12.01 -8.26 -9.18
C PHE A 253 11.09 -7.05 -9.14
N GLY A 254 11.42 -6.03 -8.34
CA GLY A 254 10.51 -4.93 -8.07
C GLY A 254 9.14 -5.42 -7.54
N SER A 255 8.08 -5.30 -8.33
CA SER A 255 6.73 -5.80 -8.00
C SER A 255 6.42 -7.21 -8.51
N VAL A 256 7.26 -7.78 -9.38
CA VAL A 256 7.02 -9.08 -10.03
C VAL A 256 7.74 -10.18 -9.26
N THR A 257 7.07 -11.29 -8.98
CA THR A 257 7.67 -12.44 -8.30
C THR A 257 7.74 -13.63 -9.24
N VAL A 258 8.90 -14.28 -9.31
CA VAL A 258 9.19 -15.39 -10.23
C VAL A 258 9.81 -16.55 -9.46
N GLU A 259 9.47 -17.77 -9.87
CA GLU A 259 10.14 -18.97 -9.36
C GLU A 259 11.51 -19.16 -10.04
N PRO A 260 12.58 -19.39 -9.27
CA PRO A 260 13.90 -19.62 -9.83
C PRO A 260 13.98 -20.96 -10.59
N MET A 261 14.78 -21.00 -11.65
CA MET A 261 15.02 -22.23 -12.42
C MET A 261 15.89 -23.22 -11.66
N LYS A 262 16.87 -22.71 -10.90
CA LYS A 262 17.79 -23.52 -10.10
C LYS A 262 18.07 -22.80 -8.79
N VAL A 263 18.00 -23.55 -7.70
CA VAL A 263 18.27 -23.07 -6.35
C VAL A 263 19.39 -23.90 -5.74
N GLY A 264 20.47 -23.22 -5.36
CA GLY A 264 21.53 -23.75 -4.51
C GLY A 264 21.75 -22.83 -3.31
N ASP A 265 22.53 -23.30 -2.34
CA ASP A 265 22.74 -22.55 -1.09
C ASP A 265 23.52 -21.24 -1.29
N ARG A 266 24.36 -21.18 -2.33
CA ARG A 266 25.20 -20.02 -2.67
C ARG A 266 24.88 -19.37 -4.00
N GLU A 267 24.01 -19.98 -4.79
CA GLU A 267 23.72 -19.54 -6.15
C GLU A 267 22.26 -19.83 -6.50
N ILE A 268 21.55 -18.83 -7.04
CA ILE A 268 20.23 -18.98 -7.64
C ILE A 268 20.31 -18.54 -9.10
N GLN A 269 19.73 -19.32 -10.00
CA GLN A 269 19.59 -18.97 -11.41
C GLN A 269 18.11 -18.76 -11.73
N VAL A 270 17.78 -17.60 -12.29
CA VAL A 270 16.40 -17.17 -12.55
C VAL A 270 16.35 -16.32 -13.80
N ASN A 271 15.30 -16.45 -14.61
CA ASN A 271 15.11 -15.58 -15.78
C ASN A 271 14.49 -14.25 -15.35
N VAL A 272 15.00 -13.17 -15.94
CA VAL A 272 14.43 -11.84 -15.72
C VAL A 272 13.04 -11.76 -16.34
N PRO A 273 11.99 -11.36 -15.61
CA PRO A 273 10.64 -11.29 -16.16
C PRO A 273 10.49 -10.22 -17.24
N THR A 274 9.61 -10.45 -18.22
CA THR A 274 9.36 -9.55 -19.37
C THR A 274 8.51 -8.32 -19.03
N GLY A 275 7.91 -8.26 -17.84
CA GLY A 275 7.05 -7.17 -17.38
C GLY A 275 7.74 -6.06 -16.58
N LEU A 276 9.07 -6.03 -16.54
CA LEU A 276 9.82 -4.97 -15.82
C LEU A 276 9.88 -3.67 -16.62
N GLN A 277 10.22 -2.56 -15.99
CA GLN A 277 10.55 -1.33 -16.70
C GLN A 277 12.03 -1.36 -17.12
N ALA A 278 12.37 -0.64 -18.19
CA ALA A 278 13.76 -0.47 -18.60
C ALA A 278 14.52 0.39 -17.57
N GLY A 279 15.83 0.18 -17.41
CA GLY A 279 16.64 0.95 -16.45
C GLY A 279 16.97 0.18 -15.18
N ILE A 280 17.22 0.90 -14.08
CA ILE A 280 17.60 0.29 -12.79
C ILE A 280 16.39 -0.42 -12.19
N SER A 281 16.56 -1.72 -11.91
CA SER A 281 15.60 -2.54 -11.18
C SER A 281 16.27 -3.18 -9.96
N THR A 282 15.47 -3.79 -9.10
CA THR A 282 15.93 -4.39 -7.85
C THR A 282 15.55 -5.85 -7.78
N VAL A 283 16.41 -6.64 -7.14
CA VAL A 283 16.18 -8.07 -6.91
C VAL A 283 16.31 -8.40 -5.43
N GLN A 284 15.40 -9.26 -4.96
CA GLN A 284 15.36 -9.77 -3.61
C GLN A 284 14.96 -11.25 -3.64
N VAL A 285 15.53 -12.07 -2.75
CA VAL A 285 15.17 -13.48 -2.58
C VAL A 285 14.25 -13.60 -1.36
N LEU A 286 13.17 -14.35 -1.53
CA LEU A 286 12.15 -14.62 -0.53
C LEU A 286 12.08 -16.13 -0.25
N HIS A 287 12.13 -16.51 1.01
CA HIS A 287 11.81 -17.85 1.47
C HIS A 287 10.35 -17.90 1.90
N LEU A 288 9.58 -18.82 1.32
CA LEU A 288 8.21 -19.06 1.75
C LEU A 288 8.19 -20.19 2.77
N LEU A 289 7.42 -19.99 3.84
CA LEU A 289 7.23 -20.97 4.91
C LEU A 289 5.87 -21.63 4.75
N ASP A 290 5.86 -22.95 4.59
CA ASP A 290 4.63 -23.72 4.68
C ASP A 290 4.33 -24.01 6.16
N LEU A 291 3.33 -23.32 6.70
CA LEU A 291 2.84 -23.52 8.07
C LEU A 291 1.66 -24.51 8.10
N GLY A 292 1.40 -25.19 6.98
CA GLY A 292 0.29 -26.11 6.80
C GLY A 292 -1.08 -25.42 6.65
N ALA A 293 -2.09 -26.22 6.37
CA ALA A 293 -3.48 -25.75 6.31
C ALA A 293 -3.98 -25.33 7.71
N PRO A 294 -4.80 -24.28 7.86
CA PRO A 294 -5.41 -23.47 6.79
C PRO A 294 -4.57 -22.26 6.38
N SER A 295 -3.44 -22.02 7.04
CA SER A 295 -2.69 -20.78 6.87
C SER A 295 -1.92 -20.71 5.55
N GLY A 296 -1.58 -21.85 4.95
CA GLY A 296 -0.89 -21.91 3.65
C GLY A 296 0.55 -21.39 3.73
N LEU A 297 1.07 -20.91 2.60
CA LEU A 297 2.41 -20.34 2.47
C LEU A 297 2.48 -18.91 3.02
N HIS A 298 3.47 -18.65 3.87
CA HIS A 298 3.75 -17.33 4.45
C HIS A 298 5.07 -16.78 3.95
N ARG A 299 5.18 -15.45 3.90
CA ARG A 299 6.49 -14.79 3.75
C ARG A 299 7.34 -15.10 4.99
N GLY A 300 8.48 -15.73 4.76
CA GLY A 300 9.45 -16.08 5.80
C GLY A 300 10.63 -15.12 5.81
N PHE A 301 11.80 -15.65 5.50
CA PHE A 301 13.04 -14.89 5.46
C PHE A 301 13.20 -14.16 4.14
N GLU A 302 13.68 -12.93 4.20
CA GLU A 302 13.94 -12.10 3.03
C GLU A 302 15.41 -11.69 2.99
N SER A 303 15.98 -11.60 1.80
CA SER A 303 17.35 -11.14 1.62
C SER A 303 17.45 -9.61 1.69
N ASN A 304 18.69 -9.09 1.72
CA ASN A 304 18.94 -7.73 1.27
C ASN A 304 18.53 -7.55 -0.20
N VAL A 305 18.37 -6.29 -0.60
CA VAL A 305 18.02 -5.91 -1.98
C VAL A 305 19.29 -5.49 -2.71
N LEU A 306 19.50 -6.01 -3.93
CA LEU A 306 20.57 -5.55 -4.82
C LEU A 306 20.00 -4.95 -6.11
N PRO A 307 20.61 -3.87 -6.63
CA PRO A 307 20.23 -3.28 -7.90
C PRO A 307 20.86 -4.02 -9.08
N PHE A 308 20.17 -4.05 -10.20
CA PHE A 308 20.70 -4.46 -11.50
C PHE A 308 20.03 -3.62 -12.60
N VAL A 309 20.53 -3.69 -13.81
CA VAL A 309 20.05 -2.85 -14.93
C VAL A 309 19.35 -3.73 -15.96
N VAL A 310 18.09 -3.42 -16.23
CA VAL A 310 17.31 -4.03 -17.31
C VAL A 310 17.62 -3.28 -18.60
N ARG A 311 18.27 -3.98 -19.54
CA ARG A 311 18.67 -3.43 -20.82
C ARG A 311 17.46 -3.24 -21.73
N PRO A 312 17.25 -2.05 -22.31
CA PRO A 312 16.25 -1.88 -23.35
C PRO A 312 16.72 -2.46 -24.68
N ARG A 313 15.80 -3.07 -25.40
CA ARG A 313 15.92 -3.50 -26.79
C ARG A 313 15.04 -2.62 -27.65
N ILE A 314 15.57 -2.17 -28.77
CA ILE A 314 14.80 -1.43 -29.76
C ILE A 314 14.13 -2.44 -30.69
N LEU A 315 12.81 -2.36 -30.82
CA LEU A 315 12.02 -3.24 -31.70
C LEU A 315 11.78 -2.60 -33.07
N ARG A 316 11.62 -1.27 -33.11
CA ARG A 316 11.34 -0.52 -34.34
C ARG A 316 11.76 0.93 -34.18
N VAL A 317 12.31 1.53 -35.24
CA VAL A 317 12.55 2.97 -35.31
C VAL A 317 11.99 3.53 -36.61
N GLU A 318 11.34 4.69 -36.51
CA GLU A 318 10.77 5.40 -37.64
C GLU A 318 11.00 6.90 -37.50
N ALA A 319 11.17 7.57 -38.63
CA ALA A 319 11.00 9.02 -38.74
C ALA A 319 9.69 9.27 -39.51
N PRO A 320 8.53 9.36 -38.83
CA PRO A 320 7.22 9.49 -39.48
C PRO A 320 7.07 10.78 -40.29
N GLY A 321 7.94 11.77 -40.07
CA GLY A 321 8.03 12.99 -40.85
C GLY A 321 9.45 13.26 -41.30
N ALA A 322 9.57 14.18 -42.24
CA ALA A 322 10.86 14.70 -42.67
C ALA A 322 11.32 15.87 -41.80
N ILE A 323 12.52 16.37 -42.06
CA ILE A 323 13.04 17.57 -41.41
C ILE A 323 12.15 18.78 -41.77
N ILE A 324 11.60 19.45 -40.75
CA ILE A 324 10.83 20.68 -40.87
C ILE A 324 11.48 21.73 -39.96
N ALA A 325 11.88 22.87 -40.52
CA ALA A 325 12.55 23.95 -39.78
C ALA A 325 13.76 23.46 -38.94
N GLY A 326 14.51 22.47 -39.44
CA GLY A 326 15.69 21.90 -38.78
C GLY A 326 15.39 20.94 -37.63
N ARG A 327 14.14 20.47 -37.47
CA ARG A 327 13.74 19.48 -36.46
C ARG A 327 13.08 18.28 -37.12
N VAL A 328 13.31 17.10 -36.55
CA VAL A 328 12.64 15.85 -36.94
C VAL A 328 12.23 15.07 -35.69
N ASP A 329 11.05 14.47 -35.73
CA ASP A 329 10.55 13.63 -34.66
C ASP A 329 10.87 12.17 -34.97
N ILE A 330 11.61 11.51 -34.09
CA ILE A 330 12.00 10.11 -34.24
C ILE A 330 11.16 9.28 -33.27
N ARG A 331 10.43 8.31 -33.81
CA ARG A 331 9.58 7.39 -33.06
C ARG A 331 10.33 6.09 -32.84
N VAL A 332 10.56 5.73 -31.58
CA VAL A 332 11.24 4.50 -31.18
C VAL A 332 10.28 3.61 -30.40
N THR A 333 10.17 2.35 -30.81
CA THR A 333 9.46 1.30 -30.07
C THR A 333 10.49 0.44 -29.33
N VAL A 334 10.33 0.26 -28.03
CA VAL A 334 11.27 -0.46 -27.16
C VAL A 334 10.59 -1.54 -26.33
N GLU A 335 11.40 -2.53 -25.93
CA GLU A 335 11.07 -3.50 -24.89
C GLU A 335 12.22 -3.59 -23.88
N PRO A 336 11.96 -3.49 -22.57
CA PRO A 336 10.64 -3.43 -21.96
C PRO A 336 10.11 -1.98 -21.81
N VAL A 337 8.95 -1.81 -21.18
CA VAL A 337 8.20 -0.53 -21.12
C VAL A 337 9.01 0.57 -20.44
N ILE A 338 8.90 1.80 -20.97
CA ILE A 338 9.43 3.03 -20.38
C ILE A 338 8.42 3.50 -19.34
N GLY A 339 8.82 3.56 -18.08
CA GLY A 339 8.00 4.04 -16.98
C GLY A 339 7.77 5.55 -17.01
N LYS A 340 6.64 6.00 -16.45
CA LYS A 340 6.36 7.41 -16.20
C LYS A 340 7.46 8.04 -15.33
N GLY A 341 8.00 9.15 -15.79
CA GLY A 341 9.04 9.91 -15.10
C GLY A 341 10.48 9.50 -15.42
N GLN A 342 10.69 8.45 -16.22
CA GLN A 342 12.03 8.03 -16.64
C GLN A 342 12.63 8.98 -17.67
N ARG A 343 13.95 9.13 -17.62
CA ARG A 343 14.74 9.93 -18.57
C ARG A 343 15.14 9.06 -19.74
N VAL A 344 14.89 9.55 -20.96
CA VAL A 344 15.21 8.84 -22.20
C VAL A 344 16.15 9.69 -23.04
N THR A 345 17.29 9.13 -23.43
CA THR A 345 18.27 9.77 -24.31
C THR A 345 18.40 8.97 -25.60
N LEU A 346 18.15 9.61 -26.73
CA LEU A 346 18.37 9.09 -28.07
C LEU A 346 19.78 9.46 -28.53
N LEU A 347 20.50 8.48 -29.05
CA LEU A 347 21.83 8.62 -29.62
C LEU A 347 21.75 8.23 -31.10
N LEU A 348 22.13 9.17 -31.98
CA LEU A 348 22.19 8.95 -33.42
C LEU A 348 23.64 9.04 -33.89
N ASN A 349 24.08 8.07 -34.67
CA ASN A 349 25.39 8.07 -35.30
C ASN A 349 25.23 7.88 -36.81
N GLU A 350 25.76 8.81 -37.61
CA GLU A 350 25.66 8.74 -39.08
C GLU A 350 26.40 7.50 -39.62
N GLN A 351 25.76 6.81 -40.58
CA GLN A 351 26.29 5.64 -41.27
C GLN A 351 26.63 6.05 -42.71
N ASN A 352 27.90 5.95 -43.11
CA ASN A 352 28.51 6.29 -44.43
C ASN A 352 29.06 7.71 -44.64
N SER A 353 29.76 8.32 -43.68
CA SER A 353 30.56 9.51 -43.95
C SER A 353 31.98 9.38 -43.39
N ASP A 354 32.97 9.89 -44.13
CA ASP A 354 34.37 10.06 -43.67
C ASP A 354 34.47 11.03 -42.46
N THR A 355 33.35 11.63 -42.05
CA THR A 355 33.18 12.49 -40.87
C THR A 355 32.06 11.97 -39.99
N THR A 356 32.37 11.34 -38.85
CA THR A 356 31.36 10.83 -37.90
C THR A 356 30.52 11.96 -37.29
N ILE A 357 29.33 12.24 -37.85
CA ILE A 357 28.35 13.13 -37.23
C ILE A 357 27.54 12.33 -36.21
N ALA A 358 27.37 12.88 -35.00
CA ALA A 358 26.56 12.29 -33.96
C ALA A 358 25.59 13.32 -33.38
N TYR A 359 24.37 12.87 -33.06
CA TYR A 359 23.35 13.69 -32.43
C TYR A 359 22.86 13.03 -31.14
N THR A 360 22.48 13.87 -30.18
CA THR A 360 21.84 13.45 -28.94
C THR A 360 20.59 14.28 -28.72
N ALA A 361 19.49 13.60 -28.40
CA ALA A 361 18.26 14.24 -27.94
C ALA A 361 17.81 13.57 -26.65
N THR A 362 17.25 14.34 -25.72
CA THR A 362 16.82 13.83 -24.42
C THR A 362 15.39 14.26 -24.13
N VAL A 363 14.60 13.33 -23.61
CA VAL A 363 13.31 13.57 -22.96
C VAL A 363 13.52 13.36 -21.47
N ASP A 364 13.44 14.44 -20.69
CA ASP A 364 13.82 14.41 -19.27
C ASP A 364 12.89 13.56 -18.41
N LYS A 365 11.59 13.49 -18.77
CA LYS A 365 10.58 12.70 -18.07
C LYS A 365 9.55 12.17 -19.06
N SER A 366 9.36 10.85 -19.09
CA SER A 366 8.19 10.25 -19.76
C SER A 366 6.90 10.63 -19.04
N ASN A 367 5.82 10.87 -19.79
CA ASN A 367 4.52 11.29 -19.23
C ASN A 367 3.65 10.12 -18.77
N GLU A 368 3.87 8.94 -19.33
CA GLU A 368 3.10 7.73 -19.11
C GLU A 368 3.98 6.48 -19.27
N ASP A 369 3.44 5.34 -18.85
CA ASP A 369 4.05 4.04 -19.11
C ASP A 369 3.82 3.67 -20.59
N THR A 370 4.86 3.66 -21.40
CA THR A 370 4.75 3.43 -22.85
C THR A 370 5.90 2.60 -23.40
N ASN A 371 5.61 1.78 -24.41
CA ASN A 371 6.62 1.09 -25.22
C ASN A 371 7.03 1.90 -26.45
N VAL A 372 6.41 3.07 -26.69
CA VAL A 372 6.66 3.92 -27.83
C VAL A 372 6.92 5.35 -27.38
N ILE A 373 8.05 5.91 -27.78
CA ILE A 373 8.42 7.29 -27.47
C ILE A 373 8.79 8.05 -28.75
N THR A 374 8.28 9.28 -28.86
CA THR A 374 8.64 10.20 -29.94
C THR A 374 9.58 11.24 -29.40
N ILE A 375 10.78 11.30 -29.94
CA ILE A 375 11.86 12.16 -29.47
C ILE A 375 12.17 13.19 -30.56
N PRO A 376 11.97 14.49 -30.27
CA PRO A 376 12.34 15.54 -31.21
C PRO A 376 13.85 15.77 -31.21
N VAL A 377 14.44 15.77 -32.40
CA VAL A 377 15.86 16.04 -32.59
C VAL A 377 16.04 17.29 -33.46
N ALA A 378 16.82 18.25 -32.99
CA ALA A 378 17.09 19.51 -33.68
C ALA A 378 18.48 19.50 -34.33
N GLY A 379 18.62 20.19 -35.47
CA GLY A 379 19.88 20.33 -36.21
C GLY A 379 20.32 19.08 -36.97
N VAL A 380 19.46 18.07 -37.10
CA VAL A 380 19.77 16.81 -37.78
C VAL A 380 19.81 17.03 -39.29
N LYS A 381 20.87 16.52 -39.94
CA LYS A 381 20.98 16.51 -41.40
C LYS A 381 20.25 15.29 -41.99
N ALA A 382 19.77 15.40 -43.22
CA ALA A 382 19.25 14.24 -43.93
C ALA A 382 20.36 13.19 -44.13
N GLY A 383 20.04 11.91 -43.95
CA GLY A 383 21.02 10.83 -43.96
C GLY A 383 20.52 9.57 -43.24
N ARG A 384 21.37 8.53 -43.21
CA ARG A 384 21.10 7.27 -42.50
C ARG A 384 21.83 7.26 -41.16
N TYR A 385 21.12 6.94 -40.09
CA TYR A 385 21.67 6.94 -38.74
C TYR A 385 21.46 5.60 -38.03
N LEU A 386 22.50 5.10 -37.37
CA LEU A 386 22.39 4.06 -36.34
C LEU A 386 21.77 4.67 -35.08
N VAL A 387 20.78 3.98 -34.53
CA VAL A 387 19.99 4.47 -33.39
C VAL A 387 20.33 3.66 -32.15
N ARG A 388 20.64 4.35 -31.05
CA ARG A 388 20.73 3.76 -29.71
C ARG A 388 19.88 4.55 -28.75
N ILE A 389 19.36 3.88 -27.74
CA ILE A 389 18.54 4.50 -26.71
C ILE A 389 19.11 4.19 -25.34
N GLN A 390 19.10 5.21 -24.48
CA GLN A 390 19.47 5.08 -23.08
C GLN A 390 18.28 5.47 -22.22
N ILE A 391 17.83 4.57 -21.34
CA ILE A 391 16.71 4.80 -20.41
C ILE A 391 17.24 4.72 -18.99
N ASP A 392 17.17 5.83 -18.24
CA ASP A 392 17.73 5.96 -16.87
C ASP A 392 19.18 5.42 -16.75
N GLY A 393 20.00 5.67 -17.76
CA GLY A 393 21.40 5.22 -17.81
C GLY A 393 21.63 3.85 -18.47
N ALA A 394 20.58 3.05 -18.70
CA ALA A 394 20.67 1.75 -19.36
C ALA A 394 20.67 1.89 -20.89
N GLU A 395 21.81 1.62 -21.53
CA GLU A 395 21.95 1.71 -22.99
C GLU A 395 21.56 0.40 -23.70
N SER A 396 20.85 0.53 -24.83
CA SER A 396 20.57 -0.57 -25.75
C SER A 396 21.82 -1.03 -26.49
N LEU A 397 21.98 -2.34 -26.70
CA LEU A 397 23.04 -2.84 -27.58
C LEU A 397 22.64 -2.70 -29.05
N PRO A 398 23.58 -2.30 -29.94
CA PRO A 398 23.37 -2.41 -31.38
C PRO A 398 23.40 -3.88 -31.82
N GLU A 399 22.61 -4.25 -32.82
CA GLU A 399 22.67 -5.57 -33.42
C GLU A 399 23.83 -5.62 -34.43
N VAL A 400 24.62 -6.69 -34.40
CA VAL A 400 25.77 -6.94 -35.28
C VAL A 400 25.44 -8.11 -36.21
N ASP A 401 25.85 -8.01 -37.46
CA ASP A 401 25.65 -9.06 -38.46
C ASP A 401 26.67 -10.21 -38.27
N GLU A 402 26.55 -11.26 -39.10
CA GLU A 402 27.45 -12.43 -39.08
C GLU A 402 28.92 -12.08 -39.37
N ASN A 403 29.20 -10.89 -39.93
CA ASN A 403 30.54 -10.40 -40.23
C ASN A 403 31.07 -9.47 -39.13
N ASN A 404 30.40 -9.38 -37.98
CA ASN A 404 30.76 -8.51 -36.85
C ASN A 404 30.76 -7.01 -37.21
N LEU A 405 30.06 -6.64 -38.29
CA LEU A 405 29.76 -5.26 -38.65
C LEU A 405 28.43 -4.90 -38.01
N TYR A 406 28.26 -3.64 -37.60
CA TYR A 406 26.97 -3.18 -37.08
C TYR A 406 25.92 -3.40 -38.17
N SER A 407 25.03 -4.36 -37.95
CA SER A 407 23.91 -4.61 -38.83
C SER A 407 23.05 -3.36 -38.81
N GLY A 408 22.54 -2.93 -39.96
CA GLY A 408 21.79 -1.68 -40.10
C GLY A 408 20.45 -1.64 -39.35
N GLU A 409 20.27 -2.38 -38.27
CA GLU A 409 19.09 -2.32 -37.42
C GLU A 409 19.49 -2.14 -35.93
N PRO A 410 18.86 -1.18 -35.23
CA PRO A 410 17.89 -0.22 -35.72
C PRO A 410 18.59 0.98 -36.41
N THR A 411 18.35 1.17 -37.70
CA THR A 411 18.70 2.42 -38.40
C THR A 411 17.46 3.21 -38.76
N VAL A 412 17.62 4.52 -38.91
CA VAL A 412 16.57 5.41 -39.39
C VAL A 412 17.11 6.25 -40.55
N ALA A 413 16.37 6.26 -41.66
CA ALA A 413 16.60 7.18 -42.76
C ALA A 413 15.81 8.46 -42.50
N ILE A 414 16.51 9.59 -42.47
CA ILE A 414 15.92 10.90 -42.21
C ILE A 414 15.95 11.66 -43.54
N ALA A 415 14.78 11.97 -44.07
CA ALA A 415 14.61 12.72 -45.32
C ALA A 415 14.25 14.20 -45.05
N CYS A 416 14.36 15.02 -46.10
CA CYS A 416 13.91 16.41 -46.12
C CYS A 416 12.53 16.54 -46.80
N ALA A 417 11.59 17.37 -46.28
CA ALA A 417 10.29 17.61 -46.94
C ALA A 417 9.96 19.08 -47.25
N GLN A 418 10.52 20.07 -46.52
CA GLN A 418 10.27 21.48 -46.80
C GLN A 418 11.56 22.28 -46.74
N ASN A 419 11.68 23.26 -47.64
CA ASN A 419 12.89 24.04 -47.85
C ASN A 419 14.11 23.14 -48.10
N CYS A 420 13.97 22.15 -48.97
CA CYS A 420 15.03 21.22 -49.31
C CYS A 420 15.92 21.80 -50.41
N LEU A 421 17.23 21.84 -50.20
CA LEU A 421 18.18 22.11 -51.28
C LEU A 421 18.41 20.81 -52.04
N ARG A 422 17.97 20.76 -53.29
CA ARG A 422 18.13 19.60 -54.18
C ARG A 422 18.99 19.96 -55.37
N VAL A 423 19.90 19.04 -55.68
CA VAL A 423 20.64 18.98 -56.94
C VAL A 423 20.53 17.55 -57.43
N THR A 424 19.91 17.37 -58.58
CA THR A 424 19.85 16.08 -59.27
C THR A 424 20.94 16.00 -60.34
N GLN A 425 21.11 14.83 -60.92
CA GLN A 425 22.11 14.61 -61.97
C GLN A 425 21.93 15.54 -63.19
N ASP A 426 20.69 15.85 -63.56
CA ASP A 426 20.37 16.74 -64.69
C ASP A 426 20.61 18.23 -64.37
N ASP A 427 20.81 18.56 -63.09
CA ASP A 427 21.10 19.91 -62.62
C ASP A 427 22.60 20.24 -62.64
N ILE A 428 23.45 19.28 -63.04
CA ILE A 428 24.89 19.46 -63.19
C ILE A 428 25.26 19.42 -64.66
N GLN A 429 25.77 20.54 -65.17
CA GLN A 429 26.25 20.65 -66.55
C GLN A 429 27.75 20.90 -66.57
N LEU A 430 28.48 20.12 -67.39
CA LEU A 430 29.90 20.29 -67.64
C LEU A 430 30.11 20.71 -69.09
N THR A 431 30.78 21.84 -69.29
CA THR A 431 31.18 22.34 -70.60
C THR A 431 32.68 22.54 -70.64
N THR A 432 33.26 22.42 -71.83
CA THR A 432 34.69 22.64 -72.04
C THR A 432 34.89 23.68 -73.13
N THR A 433 35.68 24.69 -72.85
CA THR A 433 36.07 25.73 -73.81
C THR A 433 37.58 25.75 -73.96
N LEU A 434 38.05 26.03 -75.18
CA LEU A 434 39.47 26.12 -75.49
C LEU A 434 39.76 27.59 -75.81
N ASP A 435 40.44 28.27 -74.89
CA ASP A 435 40.83 29.68 -75.04
C ASP A 435 42.34 29.75 -75.28
N GLY A 436 42.73 29.85 -76.55
CA GLY A 436 44.12 29.67 -76.98
C GLY A 436 44.62 28.25 -76.74
N ASN A 437 45.63 28.08 -75.88
CA ASN A 437 46.21 26.77 -75.50
C ASN A 437 45.71 26.26 -74.13
N LEU A 438 44.76 26.95 -73.49
CA LEU A 438 44.23 26.59 -72.17
C LEU A 438 42.89 25.88 -72.32
N LEU A 439 42.78 24.67 -71.76
CA LEU A 439 41.51 23.96 -71.62
C LEU A 439 40.83 24.43 -70.33
N ILE A 440 39.68 25.08 -70.47
CA ILE A 440 38.85 25.53 -69.35
C ILE A 440 37.67 24.56 -69.25
N VAL A 441 37.52 23.94 -68.09
CA VAL A 441 36.35 23.12 -67.75
C VAL A 441 35.45 23.95 -66.85
N GLU A 442 34.21 24.15 -67.29
CA GLU A 442 33.19 24.91 -66.57
C GLU A 442 32.10 23.96 -66.10
N GLY A 443 31.81 24.00 -64.80
CA GLY A 443 30.75 23.24 -64.15
C GLY A 443 29.65 24.19 -63.68
N ILE A 444 28.44 24.03 -64.18
CA ILE A 444 27.27 24.77 -63.73
C ILE A 444 26.43 23.83 -62.86
N VAL A 445 26.16 24.25 -61.63
CA VAL A 445 25.30 23.54 -60.68
C VAL A 445 24.03 24.36 -60.47
N THR A 446 22.88 23.79 -60.79
CA THR A 446 21.57 24.40 -60.57
C THR A 446 20.97 23.89 -59.27
N VAL A 447 20.63 24.77 -58.33
CA VAL A 447 20.00 24.37 -57.06
C VAL A 447 18.51 24.68 -57.08
N LYS A 448 17.71 23.67 -56.77
CA LYS A 448 16.24 23.75 -56.72
C LYS A 448 15.71 23.46 -55.32
N ASP A 449 14.50 23.92 -55.04
CA ASP A 449 13.73 23.51 -53.87
C ASP A 449 12.96 22.18 -54.12
N GLN A 450 12.23 21.69 -53.11
CA GLN A 450 11.42 20.47 -53.23
C GLN A 450 10.28 20.55 -54.27
N THR A 451 9.90 21.75 -54.71
CA THR A 451 8.86 21.97 -55.73
C THR A 451 9.46 22.27 -57.12
N GLY A 452 10.79 22.30 -57.23
CA GLY A 452 11.53 22.55 -58.46
C GLY A 452 11.86 24.02 -58.72
N VAL A 453 11.60 24.91 -57.75
CA VAL A 453 11.88 26.35 -57.84
C VAL A 453 13.37 26.60 -57.67
N LEU A 454 13.95 27.41 -58.55
CA LEU A 454 15.36 27.79 -58.54
C LEU A 454 15.67 28.69 -57.33
N LEU A 455 16.75 28.38 -56.60
CA LEU A 455 17.09 29.06 -55.35
C LEU A 455 18.36 29.91 -55.47
N PRO A 456 18.27 31.24 -55.36
CA PRO A 456 19.44 32.13 -55.30
C PRO A 456 20.09 32.12 -53.91
N ASP A 457 21.32 32.61 -53.81
CA ASP A 457 22.10 32.78 -52.57
C ASP A 457 22.31 31.48 -51.77
N VAL A 458 22.31 30.33 -52.44
CA VAL A 458 22.70 29.05 -51.86
C VAL A 458 24.21 28.93 -51.96
N LYS A 459 24.88 28.68 -50.83
CA LYS A 459 26.30 28.33 -50.84
C LYS A 459 26.45 26.88 -51.29
N VAL A 460 27.13 26.68 -52.41
CA VAL A 460 27.39 25.38 -53.04
C VAL A 460 28.87 25.03 -52.83
N ALA A 461 29.13 23.88 -52.21
CA ALA A 461 30.46 23.31 -52.10
C ALA A 461 30.57 22.10 -53.04
N ILE A 462 31.65 22.05 -53.82
CA ILE A 462 31.92 21.00 -54.79
C ILE A 462 33.32 20.43 -54.59
N ALA A 463 33.54 19.23 -55.13
CA ALA A 463 34.87 18.64 -55.32
C ALA A 463 35.04 18.28 -56.80
N TRP A 464 36.08 18.82 -57.42
CA TRP A 464 36.55 18.42 -58.74
C TRP A 464 37.43 17.19 -58.61
N THR A 465 37.13 16.11 -59.32
CA THR A 465 38.08 15.00 -59.54
C THR A 465 38.75 15.23 -60.89
N LEU A 466 40.06 15.41 -60.88
CA LEU A 466 40.88 15.65 -62.07
C LEU A 466 41.23 14.32 -62.77
N PRO A 467 41.71 14.36 -64.04
CA PRO A 467 42.05 13.15 -64.80
C PRO A 467 43.10 12.24 -64.16
N ASP A 468 43.92 12.78 -63.25
CA ASP A 468 44.93 12.05 -62.48
C ASP A 468 44.38 11.38 -61.20
N GLY A 469 43.07 11.52 -60.94
CA GLY A 469 42.38 11.00 -59.78
C GLY A 469 42.47 11.88 -58.53
N SER A 470 43.19 13.02 -58.57
CA SER A 470 43.25 13.96 -57.46
C SER A 470 41.92 14.72 -57.30
N THR A 471 41.55 15.06 -56.06
CA THR A 471 40.36 15.85 -55.76
C THR A 471 40.71 17.27 -55.33
N ARG A 472 39.98 18.26 -55.84
CA ARG A 472 40.15 19.69 -55.51
C ARG A 472 38.81 20.30 -55.08
N PRO A 473 38.67 20.79 -53.84
CA PRO A 473 37.46 21.44 -53.39
C PRO A 473 37.32 22.85 -53.98
N ASP A 474 36.08 23.29 -54.22
CA ASP A 474 35.74 24.64 -54.65
C ASP A 474 34.38 25.05 -54.08
N THR A 475 34.13 26.35 -53.89
CA THR A 475 32.89 26.86 -53.28
C THR A 475 32.41 28.13 -53.96
N GLY A 476 31.10 28.22 -54.21
CA GLY A 476 30.45 29.33 -54.89
C GLY A 476 29.04 29.54 -54.37
N ASN A 477 28.42 30.68 -54.72
CA ASN A 477 27.03 30.95 -54.37
C ASN A 477 26.17 30.95 -55.64
N THR A 478 24.92 30.49 -55.54
CA THR A 478 23.99 30.58 -56.66
C THR A 478 23.58 32.02 -56.94
N ALA A 479 23.54 32.39 -58.23
CA ALA A 479 23.06 33.67 -58.71
C ALA A 479 21.52 33.75 -58.67
N ALA A 480 20.95 34.88 -59.13
CA ALA A 480 19.50 35.12 -59.15
C ALA A 480 18.69 34.05 -59.92
N ASP A 481 19.33 33.35 -60.86
CA ASP A 481 18.77 32.26 -61.65
C ASP A 481 18.95 30.87 -60.99
N GLY A 482 19.45 30.80 -59.76
CA GLY A 482 19.67 29.57 -59.02
C GLY A 482 20.85 28.74 -59.49
N THR A 483 21.73 29.29 -60.33
CA THR A 483 22.93 28.58 -60.83
C THR A 483 24.20 29.06 -60.15
N ALA A 484 25.11 28.13 -59.85
CA ALA A 484 26.47 28.41 -59.38
C ALA A 484 27.46 27.87 -60.42
N THR A 485 28.37 28.73 -60.88
CA THR A 485 29.33 28.42 -61.93
C THR A 485 30.73 28.28 -61.36
N PHE A 486 31.39 27.17 -61.70
CA PHE A 486 32.72 26.82 -61.24
C PHE A 486 33.64 26.61 -62.43
N ARG A 487 34.89 27.07 -62.35
CA ARG A 487 35.85 26.99 -63.45
C ARG A 487 37.18 26.45 -62.98
N ILE A 488 37.69 25.46 -63.70
CA ILE A 488 39.03 24.94 -63.49
C ILE A 488 39.80 24.90 -64.82
N ILE A 489 41.07 25.30 -64.78
CA ILE A 489 42.00 25.17 -65.90
C ILE A 489 42.66 23.81 -65.75
N GLY A 490 42.65 23.01 -66.82
CA GLY A 490 43.08 21.62 -66.77
C GLY A 490 43.76 21.12 -68.03
N ILE A 491 44.11 19.83 -68.01
CA ILE A 491 44.63 19.07 -69.15
C ILE A 491 43.53 18.19 -69.77
N PRO A 492 43.69 17.73 -71.03
CA PRO A 492 42.74 16.80 -71.64
C PRO A 492 42.57 15.52 -70.81
N GLY A 493 41.33 15.15 -70.51
CA GLY A 493 40.99 13.96 -69.73
C GLY A 493 39.58 14.03 -69.16
N THR A 494 39.22 13.05 -68.32
CA THR A 494 37.89 12.99 -67.69
C THR A 494 37.89 13.77 -66.38
N TYR A 495 36.93 14.68 -66.24
CA TYR A 495 36.67 15.42 -65.01
C TYR A 495 35.35 14.95 -64.41
N THR A 496 35.30 14.83 -63.08
CA THR A 496 34.05 14.58 -62.35
C THR A 496 33.79 15.73 -61.39
N LEU A 497 32.57 16.23 -61.40
CA LEU A 497 32.11 17.27 -60.47
C LEU A 497 31.17 16.64 -59.46
N THR A 498 31.51 16.69 -58.17
CA THR A 498 30.66 16.16 -57.10
C THR A 498 30.24 17.31 -56.19
N VAL A 499 28.93 17.50 -56.03
CA VAL A 499 28.39 18.42 -55.01
C VAL A 499 28.56 17.78 -53.65
N THR A 500 29.35 18.42 -52.77
CA THR A 500 29.70 17.86 -51.45
C THR A 500 28.79 18.41 -50.35
N ASN A 501 28.31 19.65 -50.47
CA ASN A 501 27.40 20.25 -49.49
C ASN A 501 26.65 21.45 -50.10
N LEU A 502 25.41 21.66 -49.67
CA LEU A 502 24.62 22.86 -49.97
C LEU A 502 24.22 23.53 -48.65
N THR A 503 24.33 24.86 -48.56
CA THR A 503 23.99 25.57 -47.32
C THR A 503 23.26 26.87 -47.61
N LYS A 504 22.07 27.01 -47.02
CA LYS A 504 21.28 28.25 -47.01
C LYS A 504 20.47 28.33 -45.69
N PRO A 505 20.46 29.46 -44.98
CA PRO A 505 19.70 29.59 -43.73
C PRO A 505 18.21 29.26 -43.93
N GLY A 506 17.66 28.42 -43.04
CA GLY A 506 16.25 27.99 -43.12
C GLY A 506 15.95 26.88 -44.12
N PHE A 507 16.97 26.37 -44.82
CA PHE A 507 16.87 25.24 -45.74
C PHE A 507 17.69 24.04 -45.21
N CYS A 508 17.27 22.83 -45.55
CA CYS A 508 18.02 21.60 -45.26
C CYS A 508 18.48 20.96 -46.57
N PHE A 509 19.70 20.40 -46.57
CA PHE A 509 20.25 19.73 -47.74
C PHE A 509 19.71 18.30 -47.81
N ASP A 510 19.18 17.93 -48.98
CA ASP A 510 18.71 16.59 -49.31
C ASP A 510 19.76 15.95 -50.25
N PRO A 511 20.74 15.20 -49.71
CA PRO A 511 21.78 14.59 -50.55
C PRO A 511 21.15 13.55 -51.48
N PRO A 512 21.58 13.47 -52.76
CA PRO A 512 21.06 12.46 -53.68
C PRO A 512 21.38 11.04 -53.17
N GLU A 513 20.42 10.12 -53.29
CA GLU A 513 20.57 8.72 -52.86
C GLU A 513 21.62 7.92 -53.64
N ASP A 514 22.08 8.43 -54.79
CA ASP A 514 23.03 7.73 -55.67
C ASP A 514 24.04 8.72 -56.28
N THR A 515 25.34 8.43 -56.14
CA THR A 515 26.43 9.25 -56.71
C THR A 515 26.71 8.77 -58.13
N THR A 516 26.16 9.46 -59.13
CA THR A 516 26.34 9.05 -60.53
C THR A 516 27.57 9.67 -61.17
N GLN A 517 28.44 8.81 -61.69
CA GLN A 517 29.49 9.17 -62.65
C GLN A 517 28.85 9.31 -64.05
N ILE A 518 29.12 10.42 -64.76
CA ILE A 518 28.73 10.59 -66.17
C ILE A 518 29.98 10.63 -67.04
N PRO A 519 30.13 9.76 -68.06
CA PRO A 519 31.16 9.90 -69.07
C PRO A 519 30.78 11.03 -70.06
N PRO A 520 31.74 11.84 -70.56
CA PRO A 520 31.43 13.00 -71.38
C PRO A 520 30.78 12.61 -72.72
N ARG A 521 29.64 13.23 -73.02
CA ARG A 521 28.92 13.09 -74.30
C ARG A 521 29.48 14.06 -75.37
N ARG A 522 30.72 13.85 -75.79
CA ARG A 522 31.26 14.18 -77.14
C ARG A 522 32.76 13.86 -77.17
N THR A 523 33.13 12.79 -77.85
CA THR A 523 34.50 12.59 -78.34
C THR A 523 34.79 13.64 -79.41
N LEU A 524 35.73 14.55 -79.15
CA LEU A 524 36.44 15.25 -80.23
C LEU A 524 37.32 14.22 -80.96
N PRO A 525 37.37 14.23 -82.31
CA PRO A 525 38.09 13.21 -83.07
C PRO A 525 39.59 13.32 -82.81
N SER A 526 40.22 12.19 -82.47
CA SER A 526 41.67 12.06 -82.44
C SER A 526 42.23 12.26 -83.85
N ASN A 527 43.06 13.28 -84.04
CA ASN A 527 43.92 13.39 -85.22
C ASN A 527 44.80 12.13 -85.31
N SER A 528 44.64 11.39 -86.40
CA SER A 528 45.54 10.33 -86.82
C SER A 528 46.90 10.93 -87.17
N VAL A 529 47.91 10.69 -86.34
CA VAL A 529 49.31 10.83 -86.74
C VAL A 529 49.75 9.48 -87.31
N THR A 530 49.78 9.40 -88.64
CA THR A 530 50.47 8.37 -89.41
C THR A 530 51.98 8.57 -89.24
N GLN A 531 52.70 7.58 -88.71
CA GLN A 531 54.15 7.45 -88.91
C GLN A 531 54.39 6.70 -90.25
N PRO A 532 55.29 7.20 -91.13
CA PRO A 532 55.74 6.47 -92.30
C PRO A 532 56.93 5.55 -91.93
N PRO A 533 57.30 4.57 -92.78
CA PRO A 533 58.43 3.67 -92.54
C PRO A 533 59.78 4.36 -92.50
#